data_AF-A0A923ZLA6-F1
#
_entry.id   AF-A0A923ZLA6-F1
#
_cell.length_a   1.000
_cell.length_b   1.000
_cell.length_c   1.000
_cell.angle_alpha   90.00
_cell.angle_beta   90.00
_cell.angle_gamma   90.00
#
_symmetry.space_group_name_H-M   'P 1'
#
loop_
_entity.id
_entity.type
_entity.pdbx_description
1 polymer ?
#
loop_
_entity_poly.entity_id
_entity_poly.type
_entity_poly.pdbx_seq_one_letter_code
_entity_poly.pdbx_strand_id
1 'polypeptide(L)' 'LGAHLLGPGYAELINIFGLAIKLGLTSRQLKSMTATYPSIGSDLGSML' A
#
# COMPACT_ATOMS: atom_id res chain seq x y z
N LEU A 1 -0.65 14.94 -0.44
CA LEU A 1 0.01 13.61 -0.41
C LEU A 1 -0.69 12.72 -1.44
N GLY A 2 0.05 11.80 -2.09
CA GLY A 2 -0.48 10.90 -3.11
C GLY A 2 0.45 9.71 -3.33
N ALA A 3 -0.03 8.67 -4.00
CA ALA A 3 0.73 7.47 -4.34
C ALA A 3 0.72 7.28 -5.87
N HIS A 4 1.86 6.90 -6.44
CA HIS A 4 2.03 6.66 -7.86
C HIS A 4 2.75 5.32 -8.02
N LEU A 5 2.14 4.40 -8.76
CA LEU A 5 2.64 3.04 -8.95
C LEU A 5 2.66 2.72 -10.44
N LEU A 6 3.71 2.03 -10.89
CA LEU A 6 3.85 1.57 -12.27
C LEU A 6 4.38 0.14 -12.27
N GLY A 7 3.61 -0.78 -12.85
CA GLY A 7 3.95 -2.21 -12.87
C GLY A 7 2.73 -3.12 -12.86
N PRO A 8 2.93 -4.43 -13.09
CA PRO A 8 1.85 -5.42 -13.11
C PRO A 8 1.16 -5.54 -11.75
N GLY A 9 -0.18 -5.53 -11.75
CA GLY A 9 -1.04 -5.70 -10.57
C GLY A 9 -0.99 -4.58 -9.52
N TYR A 10 -0.35 -3.44 -9.83
CA TYR A 10 -0.41 -2.25 -8.98
C TYR A 10 -1.71 -1.46 -9.12
N ALA A 11 -2.53 -1.74 -10.13
CA ALA A 11 -3.89 -1.22 -10.22
C ALA A 11 -4.76 -1.70 -9.05
N GLU A 12 -4.53 -2.90 -8.52
CA GLU A 12 -5.18 -3.38 -7.30
C GLU A 12 -4.56 -2.76 -6.05
N LEU A 13 -3.23 -2.67 -5.99
CA LEU A 13 -2.50 -2.16 -4.82
C LEU A 13 -2.80 -0.68 -4.55
N ILE A 14 -3.01 0.13 -5.59
CA ILE A 14 -3.34 1.56 -5.44
C ILE A 14 -4.61 1.80 -4.62
N ASN A 15 -5.55 0.84 -4.58
CA ASN A 15 -6.77 0.95 -3.78
C ASN A 15 -6.47 1.00 -2.28
N ILE A 16 -5.40 0.34 -1.81
CA ILE A 16 -4.97 0.42 -0.41
C ILE A 16 -4.53 1.85 -0.08
N PHE A 17 -3.77 2.49 -0.97
CA PHE A 17 -3.38 3.89 -0.80
C PHE A 17 -4.58 4.83 -0.85
N GLY A 18 -5.53 4.61 -1.76
CA GLY A 18 -6.77 5.38 -1.83
C GLY A 18 -7.58 5.30 -0.53
N LEU A 19 -7.72 4.10 0.04
CA LEU A 19 -8.37 3.88 1.33
C LEU A 19 -7.60 4.56 2.46
N ALA A 20 -6.27 4.42 2.50
CA ALA A 20 -5.42 5.01 3.51
C ALA A 20 -5.50 6.54 3.53
N ILE A 21 -5.48 7.18 2.36
CA ILE A 21 -5.65 8.63 2.21
C ILE A 21 -7.03 9.05 2.69
N LYS A 22 -8.09 8.33 2.28
CA LYS A 22 -9.46 8.62 2.72
C LYS A 22 -9.64 8.52 4.23
N LEU A 23 -8.93 7.59 4.88
CA LEU A 23 -8.97 7.37 6.33
C LEU A 23 -7.93 8.19 7.11
N GLY A 24 -7.07 8.97 6.43
CA GLY A 24 -6.03 9.74 7.08
C GLY A 24 -4.95 8.90 7.79
N LEU A 25 -4.68 7.68 7.29
CA LEU A 25 -3.68 6.80 7.88
C LEU A 25 -2.26 7.32 7.66
N THR A 26 -1.41 7.15 8.67
CA THR A 26 0.02 7.43 8.59
C THR A 26 0.80 6.28 7.94
N SER A 27 1.98 6.58 7.38
CA SER A 27 2.88 5.55 6.84
C SER A 27 3.27 4.51 7.89
N ARG A 28 3.46 4.91 9.15
CA ARG A 28 3.76 3.99 10.27
C ARG A 28 2.62 2.99 10.49
N GLN A 29 1.36 3.44 10.42
CA GLN A 29 0.21 2.54 10.54
C GLN A 29 0.15 1.55 9.38
N LEU A 30 0.40 2.01 8.15
CA LEU A 30 0.45 1.14 6.97
C LEU A 30 1.61 0.12 7.04
N LYS A 31 2.80 0.54 7.49
CA LYS A 31 3.95 -0.35 7.67
C LYS A 31 3.74 -1.43 8.75
N SER A 32 2.88 -1.15 9.72
CA SER A 32 2.51 -2.13 10.77
C SER A 32 1.48 -3.17 10.31
N MET A 33 0.92 -3.03 9.11
CA MET A 33 -0.05 -3.97 8.57
C MET A 33 0.63 -5.28 8.17
N THR A 34 0.10 -6.42 8.61
CA THR A 34 0.59 -7.74 8.19
C THR A 34 0.14 -8.02 6.77
N ALA A 35 1.09 -8.08 5.83
CA ALA A 35 0.82 -8.48 4.45
C ALA A 35 0.92 -10.01 4.29
N THR A 36 0.07 -10.57 3.43
CA THR A 36 0.18 -11.98 3.03
C THR A 36 1.35 -12.14 2.06
N TYR A 37 2.18 -13.16 2.26
CA TYR A 37 3.30 -13.50 1.37
C TYR A 37 3.13 -14.92 0.78
N PRO A 38 3.33 -15.12 -0.53
CA PRO A 38 3.70 -14.12 -1.54
C PRO A 38 2.48 -13.35 -2.09
N SER A 39 2.55 -12.02 -2.12
CA SER A 39 1.56 -11.17 -2.81
C SER A 39 2.16 -9.83 -3.22
N ILE A 40 1.54 -9.14 -4.18
CA ILE A 40 1.93 -7.77 -4.57
C ILE A 40 1.82 -6.82 -3.36
N GLY A 41 0.83 -7.02 -2.50
CA GLY A 41 0.67 -6.25 -1.27
C GLY A 41 1.80 -6.42 -0.26
N SER A 42 2.62 -7.48 -0.37
CA SER A 42 3.80 -7.65 0.50
C SER A 42 4.94 -6.66 0.22
N ASP A 43 4.93 -6.01 -0.95
CA ASP A 43 5.86 -4.93 -1.29
C ASP A 43 5.61 -3.66 -0.45
N LEU A 44 4.41 -3.48 0.13
CA LEU A 44 4.10 -2.27 0.94
C LEU A 44 5.12 -2.04 2.05
N GLY A 45 5.63 -3.12 2.66
CA GLY A 45 6.58 -3.03 3.78
C GLY A 45 7.94 -2.46 3.39
N SER A 46 8.37 -2.65 2.14
CA SER A 46 9.62 -2.09 1.61
C SER A 46 9.44 -0.68 1.01
N MET A 47 8.22 -0.33 0.61
CA MET A 47 7.88 0.98 0.03
C MET A 47 7.66 2.09 1.07
N LEU A 48 7.36 1.75 2.32
CA LEU A 48 6.93 2.65 3.40
C LEU A 48 7.94 2.72 4.56
#